data_AF-A0A1L9BE78-F1
#
_entry.id   AF-A0A1L9BE78-F1
#
_cell.length_a   1.000
_cell.length_b   1.000
_cell.length_c   1.000
_cell.angle_alpha   90.00
_cell.angle_beta   90.00
_cell.angle_gamma   90.00
#
_symmetry.space_group_name_H-M   'P 1'
#
loop_
_entity.id
_entity.type
_entity.pdbx_description
1 polymer ?
#
loop_
_entity_poly.entity_id
_entity_poly.type
_entity_poly.pdbx_seq_one_letter_code
_entity_poly.pdbx_strand_id
1 'polypeptide(L)'
;MPDQGPSEPTATLLRDLERRIDTELGPLRAGVEPLLAELRRGLTALYPTAGGRQLPPAQQEAHRTRLAQLMDSLEDILEALQRSARARRPSAASGRTA
;
A
#
# COMPACT_ATOMS: atom_id res chain seq x y z
N MET A 1 -13.33 -21.56 -15.87
CA MET A 1 -13.93 -20.61 -14.92
C MET A 1 -12.86 -19.58 -14.63
N PRO A 2 -12.98 -18.31 -15.06
CA PRO A 2 -11.94 -17.34 -14.77
C PRO A 2 -11.94 -17.04 -13.27
N ASP A 3 -10.78 -17.29 -12.68
CA ASP A 3 -10.38 -16.94 -11.33
C ASP A 3 -10.37 -15.40 -11.22
N GLN A 4 -11.40 -14.83 -10.59
CA GLN A 4 -11.59 -13.39 -10.46
C GLN A 4 -11.53 -13.07 -8.97
N GLY A 5 -10.41 -12.46 -8.56
CA GLY A 5 -10.10 -12.03 -7.20
C GLY A 5 -11.07 -10.96 -6.63
N PRO A 6 -10.64 -10.12 -5.68
CA PRO A 6 -11.55 -9.17 -5.01
C PRO A 6 -12.32 -8.35 -6.06
N SER A 7 -13.56 -7.91 -5.74
CA SER A 7 -14.45 -7.17 -6.65
C SER A 7 -13.64 -6.31 -7.63
N GLU A 8 -13.78 -6.52 -8.94
CA GLU A 8 -12.94 -5.93 -10.00
C GLU A 8 -12.42 -4.49 -9.75
N PRO A 9 -13.24 -3.53 -9.25
CA PRO A 9 -12.74 -2.19 -8.89
C PRO A 9 -11.68 -2.18 -7.78
N THR A 10 -11.86 -2.95 -6.70
CA THR A 10 -10.93 -3.02 -5.57
C THR A 10 -9.61 -3.69 -5.96
N ALA A 11 -9.66 -4.76 -6.75
CA ALA A 11 -8.47 -5.42 -7.30
C ALA A 11 -7.68 -4.49 -8.23
N THR A 12 -8.37 -3.62 -8.97
CA THR A 12 -7.74 -2.65 -9.87
C THR A 12 -7.01 -1.56 -9.09
N LEU A 13 -7.67 -0.96 -8.10
CA LEU A 13 -7.05 0.06 -7.24
C LEU A 13 -5.81 -0.47 -6.49
N LEU A 14 -5.87 -1.70 -6.00
CA LEU A 14 -4.73 -2.32 -5.33
C LEU A 14 -3.55 -2.54 -6.27
N ARG A 15 -3.80 -3.04 -7.49
CA ARG A 15 -2.75 -3.20 -8.51
C ARG A 15 -2.13 -1.87 -8.92
N ASP A 16 -2.92 -0.81 -9.02
CA ASP A 16 -2.42 0.53 -9.35
C ASP A 16 -1.56 1.10 -8.21
N LEU A 17 -1.96 0.89 -6.95
CA LEU A 17 -1.15 1.26 -5.78
C LEU A 17 0.19 0.52 -5.76
N GLU A 18 0.16 -0.81 -5.93
CA GLU A 18 1.37 -1.63 -5.97
C GLU A 18 2.32 -1.20 -7.09
N ARG A 19 1.79 -0.92 -8.28
CA ARG A 19 2.60 -0.41 -9.41
C ARG A 19 3.24 0.93 -9.10
N ARG A 20 2.51 1.84 -8.44
CA ARG A 20 3.06 3.15 -8.04
C ARG A 20 4.16 2.99 -7.00
N ILE A 21 3.95 2.13 -6.00
CA ILE A 21 4.96 1.84 -4.99
C ILE A 21 6.21 1.23 -5.63
N ASP A 22 6.06 0.30 -6.56
CA ASP A 22 7.19 -0.28 -7.30
C ASP A 22 7.96 0.78 -8.09
N THR A 23 7.24 1.69 -8.74
CA THR A 23 7.82 2.78 -9.54
C THR A 23 8.59 3.78 -8.67
N GLU A 24 8.00 4.19 -7.54
CA GLU A 24 8.55 5.25 -6.68
C GLU A 24 9.64 4.75 -5.73
N LEU A 25 9.49 3.52 -5.21
CA LEU A 25 10.42 2.97 -4.22
C LEU A 25 11.54 2.12 -4.83
N GLY A 26 11.31 1.50 -5.99
CA GLY A 26 12.28 0.63 -6.65
C GLY A 26 12.87 -0.42 -5.68
N PRO A 27 14.19 -0.42 -5.38
CA PRO A 27 14.80 -1.36 -4.44
C PRO A 27 14.24 -1.30 -3.01
N LEU A 28 13.68 -0.16 -2.59
CA LEU A 28 13.12 0.04 -1.25
C LEU A 28 11.76 -0.64 -1.07
N ARG A 29 11.14 -1.15 -2.15
CA ARG A 29 9.91 -1.95 -2.15
C ARG A 29 9.96 -3.11 -1.16
N ALA A 30 11.11 -3.76 -1.02
CA ALA A 30 11.26 -4.90 -0.11
C ALA A 30 10.92 -4.55 1.35
N GLY A 31 11.12 -3.29 1.76
CA GLY A 31 10.78 -2.82 3.10
C GLY A 31 9.28 -2.65 3.35
N VAL A 32 8.48 -2.48 2.30
CA VAL A 32 7.01 -2.28 2.40
C VAL A 32 6.20 -3.50 1.98
N GLU A 33 6.85 -4.54 1.43
CA GLU A 33 6.18 -5.78 1.00
C GLU A 33 5.32 -6.44 2.11
N PRO A 34 5.73 -6.50 3.39
CA PRO A 34 4.89 -7.06 4.44
C PRO A 34 3.56 -6.32 4.61
N LEU A 35 3.57 -4.98 4.47
CA LEU A 35 2.36 -4.15 4.56
C LEU A 35 1.46 -4.36 3.35
N LEU A 36 2.05 -4.48 2.14
CA LEU A 36 1.30 -4.81 0.93
C LEU A 36 0.65 -6.20 1.00
N ALA A 37 1.34 -7.18 1.56
CA ALA A 37 0.77 -8.51 1.79
C ALA A 37 -0.41 -8.46 2.77
N GLU A 38 -0.31 -7.67 3.84
CA GLU A 38 -1.40 -7.51 4.80
C GLU A 38 -2.61 -6.77 4.19
N LEU A 39 -2.36 -5.74 3.38
CA LEU A 39 -3.38 -5.01 2.62
C LEU A 39 -4.15 -5.94 1.67
N ARG A 40 -3.44 -6.75 0.85
CA ARG A 40 -4.05 -7.75 -0.05
C ARG A 40 -4.95 -8.71 0.72
N ARG A 41 -4.46 -9.22 1.86
CA ARG A 41 -5.21 -10.15 2.70
C ARG A 41 -6.46 -9.50 3.29
N GLY A 42 -6.34 -8.28 3.79
CA GLY A 42 -7.45 -7.53 4.37
C GLY A 42 -8.54 -7.23 3.33
N LEU A 43 -8.16 -6.80 2.14
CA LEU A 43 -9.11 -6.53 1.05
C LEU A 43 -9.80 -7.80 0.55
N THR A 44 -9.08 -8.92 0.44
CA THR A 44 -9.66 -10.22 0.07
C THR A 44 -10.68 -10.70 1.11
N ALA A 45 -10.43 -10.42 2.39
CA ALA A 45 -11.36 -10.77 3.47
C ALA A 45 -12.66 -9.94 3.45
N LEU A 46 -12.55 -8.65 3.09
CA LEU A 46 -13.71 -7.73 3.01
C LEU A 46 -14.51 -7.87 1.71
N TYR A 47 -13.82 -8.16 0.61
CA TYR A 47 -14.39 -8.25 -0.72
C TYR A 47 -14.07 -9.63 -1.31
N PRO A 48 -14.67 -10.70 -0.76
CA PRO A 48 -14.44 -12.04 -1.27
C PRO A 48 -14.98 -12.18 -2.70
N THR A 49 -14.38 -13.10 -3.46
CA THR A 49 -14.77 -13.42 -4.83
C THR A 49 -16.20 -13.96 -4.90
N ALA A 50 -16.76 -14.07 -6.11
CA ALA A 50 -18.07 -14.69 -6.31
C ALA A 50 -18.08 -16.12 -5.73
N GLY A 51 -19.02 -16.39 -4.82
CA GLY A 51 -19.12 -17.67 -4.08
C GLY A 51 -18.33 -17.73 -2.78
N GLY A 52 -17.52 -16.71 -2.46
CA GLY A 52 -16.84 -16.58 -1.18
C GLY A 52 -17.79 -16.19 -0.06
N ARG A 53 -17.50 -16.68 1.16
CA ARG A 53 -18.32 -16.39 2.33
C ARG A 53 -18.03 -14.97 2.83
N GLN A 54 -19.04 -14.12 2.82
CA GLN A 54 -18.94 -12.79 3.40
C GLN A 54 -18.79 -12.89 4.93
N LEU A 55 -17.88 -12.08 5.48
CA LEU A 55 -17.66 -12.00 6.92
C LEU A 55 -18.90 -11.43 7.63
N PRO A 56 -19.14 -11.79 8.91
CA PRO A 56 -20.15 -11.12 9.73
C PRO A 56 -19.88 -9.61 9.84
N PRO A 57 -20.90 -8.76 10.02
CA PRO A 57 -20.72 -7.29 10.06
C PRO A 57 -19.66 -6.81 11.06
N ALA A 58 -19.63 -7.37 12.27
CA ALA A 58 -18.64 -7.01 13.29
C ALA A 58 -17.20 -7.35 12.87
N GLN A 59 -17.01 -8.46 12.15
CA GLN A 59 -15.69 -8.83 11.62
C GLN A 59 -15.32 -7.98 10.42
N GLN A 60 -16.28 -7.62 9.56
CA GLN A 60 -16.04 -6.66 8.48
C GLN A 60 -15.56 -5.33 9.05
N GLU A 61 -16.18 -4.84 10.13
CA GLU A 61 -15.78 -3.58 10.73
C GLU A 61 -14.37 -3.65 11.33
N ALA A 62 -14.05 -4.72 12.06
CA ALA A 62 -12.69 -4.93 12.56
C ALA A 62 -11.64 -4.98 11.43
N HIS A 63 -11.97 -5.61 10.31
CA HIS A 63 -11.10 -5.63 9.12
C HIS A 63 -10.96 -4.26 8.47
N ARG A 64 -12.02 -3.45 8.40
CA ARG A 64 -11.96 -2.06 7.90
C ARG A 64 -11.11 -1.17 8.79
N THR A 65 -11.29 -1.24 10.11
CA THR A 65 -10.46 -0.49 11.07
C THR A 65 -8.99 -0.86 10.94
N ARG A 66 -8.68 -2.15 10.82
CA ARG A 66 -7.30 -2.62 10.65
C ARG A 66 -6.70 -2.16 9.32
N LEU A 67 -7.47 -2.18 8.24
CA LEU A 67 -7.02 -1.66 6.95
C LEU A 67 -6.76 -0.15 6.99
N ALA A 68 -7.58 0.63 7.70
CA ALA A 68 -7.34 2.06 7.88
C ALA A 68 -5.99 2.29 8.58
N GLN A 69 -5.73 1.60 9.70
CA GLN A 69 -4.46 1.70 10.43
C GLN A 69 -3.24 1.29 9.59
N LEU A 70 -3.40 0.29 8.71
CA LEU A 70 -2.36 -0.12 7.77
C LEU A 70 -2.08 0.95 6.71
N MET A 71 -3.11 1.67 6.27
CA MET A 71 -2.96 2.78 5.32
C MET A 71 -2.26 3.97 5.98
N ASP A 72 -2.62 4.31 7.21
CA ASP A 72 -1.92 5.36 7.98
C ASP A 72 -0.43 5.01 8.12
N SER A 73 -0.14 3.75 8.48
CA SER A 73 1.25 3.28 8.62
C SER A 73 2.03 3.29 7.30
N LEU A 74 1.36 2.95 6.19
CA LEU A 74 1.96 2.99 4.86
C LEU A 74 2.28 4.44 4.45
N GLU A 75 1.38 5.38 4.73
CA GLU A 75 1.59 6.81 4.50
C GLU A 75 2.82 7.31 5.26
N ASP A 76 2.90 7.05 6.57
CA ASP A 76 4.04 7.45 7.41
C ASP A 76 5.39 6.94 6.85
N ILE A 77 5.42 5.68 6.41
CA ILE A 77 6.62 5.06 5.84
C ILE A 77 6.97 5.72 4.50
N LEU A 78 5.99 5.91 3.61
CA LEU A 78 6.21 6.57 2.32
C LEU A 78 6.73 8.00 2.52
N GLU A 79 6.19 8.76 3.48
CA GLU A 79 6.69 10.08 3.83
C GLU A 79 8.13 10.02 4.36
N ALA A 80 8.44 9.09 5.26
CA ALA A 80 9.80 8.92 5.79
C ALA A 80 10.80 8.59 4.66
N LEU A 81 10.41 7.74 3.71
CA LEU A 81 11.22 7.41 2.54
C LEU A 81 11.43 8.64 1.65
N GLN A 82 10.40 9.43 1.37
CA GLN A 82 10.52 10.69 0.62
C GLN A 82 11.45 11.69 1.30
N ARG A 83 11.30 11.88 2.63
CA ARG A 83 12.21 12.75 3.42
C ARG A 83 13.66 12.27 3.31
N SER A 84 13.89 10.97 3.44
CA SER A 84 15.24 10.39 3.36
C SER A 84 15.86 10.54 1.95
N ALA A 85 15.05 10.38 0.89
CA ALA A 85 15.48 10.59 -0.49
C ALA A 85 15.88 12.05 -0.74
N ARG A 86 15.12 13.01 -0.19
CA ARG A 86 15.43 14.45 -0.28
C ARG A 86 16.71 14.81 0.48
N ALA A 87 16.92 14.24 1.67
CA ALA A 87 18.13 14.47 2.46
C ALA A 87 19.39 13.89 1.79
N ARG A 88 19.26 12.79 1.03
CA ARG A 88 20.38 12.19 0.25
C ARG A 88 20.74 12.97 -1.01
N ARG A 89 19.93 13.92 -1.48
CA ARG A 89 20.35 14.90 -2.48
C ARG A 89 21.01 16.07 -1.75
N PRO A 90 22.35 16.17 -1.70
CA PRO A 90 22.98 17.35 -1.13
C PRO A 90 22.49 18.57 -1.90
N SER A 91 22.06 19.59 -1.16
CA SER A 91 21.76 20.91 -1.68
C SER A 91 22.97 21.38 -2.50
N ALA A 92 22.84 21.38 -3.84
CA ALA A 92 23.81 21.99 -4.75
C ALA A 92 23.72 23.53 -4.72
N ALA A 93 23.46 24.10 -3.53
CA ALA A 93 23.40 25.53 -3.27
C ALA A 93 24.23 25.86 -2.03
N SER A 94 25.52 25.52 -2.08
CA SER A 94 26.57 26.16 -1.28
C SER A 94 27.85 26.11 -2.10
N GLY A 95 27.91 27.02 -3.06
CA GLY A 95 28.98 27.08 -4.06
C GLY A 95 28.86 28.32 -4.93
N ARG A 96 28.70 29.49 -4.32
CA ARG A 96 29.02 30.76 -4.99
C ARG A 96 29.46 31.80 -3.95
N THR A 97 30.66 31.59 -3.45
CA THR A 97 31.52 32.67 -2.96
C THR A 97 32.62 32.85 -4.00
N ALA A 98 32.47 33.87 -4.84
CA ALA A 98 33.55 34.51 -5.58
C ALA A 98 33.08 35.94 -5.87
#